data_AF-A0A871BEN5-F1
#
_entry.id   AF-A0A871BEN5-F1
#
_cell.length_a   1.000
_cell.length_b   1.000
_cell.length_c   1.000
_cell.angle_alpha   90.00
_cell.angle_beta   90.00
_cell.angle_gamma   90.00
#
_symmetry.space_group_name_H-M   'P 1'
#
loop_
_entity.id
_entity.type
_entity.pdbx_description
1 polymer ?
#
loop_
_entity_poly.entity_id
_entity_poly.type
_entity_poly.pdbx_seq_one_letter_code
_entity_poly.pdbx_strand_id
1 'polypeptide(L)' 'MSFEWVSYFTCEECGLERPSPEVPYDRLGYAVCPSCGAETRPAASATVDASTLVDG' A
#
# COMPACT_ATOMS: atom_id res chain seq x y z
N MET A 1 1.69 -31.75 0.50
CA MET A 1 0.82 -30.75 1.15
C MET A 1 1.24 -29.37 0.65
N SER A 2 0.49 -28.78 -0.29
CA SER A 2 0.67 -27.38 -0.69
C SER A 2 -0.09 -26.51 0.30
N PHE A 3 0.63 -25.73 1.09
CA PHE A 3 0.03 -24.67 1.88
C PHE A 3 -0.18 -23.49 0.93
N GLU A 4 -1.43 -23.11 0.71
CA GLU A 4 -1.74 -21.88 -0.02
C GLU A 4 -1.56 -20.72 0.95
N TRP A 5 -0.36 -20.15 0.97
CA TRP A 5 -0.06 -18.93 1.72
C TRP A 5 -0.73 -17.77 1.00
N VAL A 6 -2.00 -17.55 1.31
CA VAL A 6 -2.77 -16.42 0.79
C VAL A 6 -2.41 -15.20 1.61
N SER A 7 -1.71 -14.26 0.97
CA SER A 7 -1.50 -12.92 1.53
C SER A 7 -2.81 -12.14 1.49
N TYR A 8 -3.15 -11.46 2.59
CA TYR A 8 -4.30 -10.55 2.65
C TYR A 8 -3.81 -9.11 2.52
N PHE A 9 -4.55 -8.35 1.73
CA PHE A 9 -4.43 -6.93 1.59
C PHE A 9 -5.48 -6.25 2.47
N THR A 10 -5.05 -5.26 3.25
CA THR A 10 -5.92 -4.44 4.08
C THR A 10 -5.77 -2.98 3.64
N CYS A 11 -6.89 -2.36 3.27
CA CYS A 11 -6.92 -0.94 2.90
C CYS A 11 -6.96 -0.07 4.14
N GLU A 12 -5.99 0.82 4.31
CA GLU A 12 -5.92 1.72 5.48
C GLU A 12 -6.99 2.83 5.44
N GLU A 13 -7.49 3.19 4.26
CA GLU A 13 -8.48 4.27 4.09
C GLU A 13 -9.91 3.84 4.48
N CYS A 14 -10.33 2.64 4.08
CA CYS A 14 -11.70 2.15 4.30
C CYS A 14 -11.77 0.89 5.17
N GLY A 15 -10.63 0.31 5.56
CA GLY A 15 -10.56 -0.90 6.37
C GLY A 15 -10.91 -2.20 5.63
N LEU A 16 -11.06 -2.18 4.30
CA LEU A 16 -11.39 -3.37 3.52
C LEU A 16 -10.25 -4.40 3.57
N GLU A 17 -10.57 -5.64 3.91
CA GLU A 17 -9.65 -6.78 3.81
C GLU A 17 -10.05 -7.73 2.67
N ARG A 18 -9.10 -8.05 1.80
CA ARG A 18 -9.26 -8.93 0.63
C ARG A 18 -7.99 -9.75 0.38
N PRO A 19 -8.10 -10.97 -0.18
CA PRO A 19 -6.92 -11.72 -0.58
C PRO A 19 -6.21 -11.01 -1.74
N SER A 20 -4.89 -10.91 -1.64
CA SER A 20 -4.00 -10.25 -2.61
C SER A 20 -4.25 -10.63 -4.09
N PRO A 21 -4.57 -11.89 -4.49
CA PRO A 21 -4.87 -12.20 -5.89
C PRO A 21 -6.16 -11.57 -6.43
N GLU A 22 -7.09 -11.13 -5.57
CA GLU A 22 -8.32 -10.44 -5.99
C GLU A 22 -8.16 -8.91 -6.05
N VAL A 23 -7.03 -8.36 -5.62
CA VAL A 23 -6.80 -6.92 -5.56
C VAL A 23 -6.25 -6.42 -6.90
N PRO A 24 -6.87 -5.40 -7.51
CA PRO A 24 -6.33 -4.80 -8.74
C PRO A 24 -5.05 -4.01 -8.43
N TYR A 25 -4.12 -4.00 -9.39
CA TYR A 25 -2.90 -3.20 -9.33
C TYR A 25 -2.90 -2.16 -10.44
N ASP A 26 -2.39 -0.96 -10.15
CA ASP A 26 -2.17 0.07 -11.18
C ASP A 26 -0.99 -0.29 -12.10
N ARG A 27 -0.80 0.45 -13.19
CA ARG A 27 0.32 0.29 -14.13
C ARG A 27 1.71 0.40 -13.49
N LEU A 28 1.80 1.05 -12.33
CA LEU A 28 3.04 1.15 -11.56
C LEU A 28 3.26 -0.03 -10.58
N GLY A 29 2.30 -0.94 -10.48
CA GLY A 29 2.37 -2.11 -9.58
C GLY A 29 1.93 -1.84 -8.14
N TYR A 30 1.27 -0.70 -7.87
CA TYR A 30 0.67 -0.42 -6.56
C TYR A 30 -0.72 -1.04 -6.46
N ALA A 31 -1.05 -1.61 -5.30
CA ALA A 31 -2.37 -2.17 -5.06
C ALA A 31 -3.41 -1.03 -5.00
N VAL A 32 -4.55 -1.25 -5.64
CA VAL A 32 -5.68 -0.31 -5.67
C VAL A 32 -6.84 -0.96 -4.93
N CYS A 33 -7.39 -0.27 -3.95
CA CYS A 33 -8.54 -0.77 -3.21
C CYS A 33 -9.76 -0.85 -4.14
N PRO A 34 -10.39 -2.03 -4.31
CA PRO A 34 -11.55 -2.18 -5.19
C PRO A 34 -12.83 -1.55 -4.62
N SER A 35 -12.86 -1.22 -3.32
CA SER A 35 -14.02 -0.61 -2.67
C SER A 35 -14.04 0.92 -2.81
N CYS A 36 -12.94 1.58 -2.41
CA CYS A 36 -12.84 3.04 -2.42
C CYS A 36 -11.96 3.62 -3.53
N GLY A 37 -11.19 2.79 -4.24
CA GLY A 37 -10.23 3.23 -5.27
C GLY A 37 -8.90 3.77 -4.73
N ALA A 38 -8.67 3.70 -3.41
CA ALA A 38 -7.44 4.19 -2.81
C ALA A 38 -6.22 3.38 -3.26
N GLU A 39 -5.17 4.07 -3.68
CA GLU A 39 -3.90 3.48 -4.08
C GLU A 39 -3.03 3.28 -2.83
N THR A 40 -2.42 2.12 -2.63
CA THR A 40 -1.40 1.89 -1.58
C THR A 40 -0.07 2.53 -1.95
N ARG A 41 -0.10 3.60 -2.73
CA ARG A 41 1.10 4.37 -2.97
C ARG A 41 1.56 4.81 -1.59
N PRO A 42 2.84 4.62 -1.25
CA PRO A 42 3.36 5.32 -0.09
C PRO A 42 2.96 6.77 -0.35
N ALA A 43 2.10 7.32 0.53
CA ALA A 43 1.86 8.76 0.53
C ALA A 43 3.27 9.32 0.46
N ALA A 44 3.58 10.08 -0.58
CA ALA A 44 4.84 10.79 -0.60
C ALA A 44 4.71 11.69 0.62
N SER A 45 5.17 11.19 1.77
CA SER A 45 5.36 11.94 2.99
C SER A 45 6.19 13.06 2.47
N ALA A 46 5.55 14.22 2.28
CA ALA A 46 6.19 15.45 1.90
C ALA A 46 7.44 15.44 2.72
N THR A 47 8.57 15.30 2.03
CA THR A 47 9.90 15.09 2.58
C THR A 47 9.91 15.77 3.94
N VAL A 48 9.82 15.00 5.03
CA VAL A 48 10.35 15.52 6.28
C VAL A 48 11.80 15.59 5.91
N ASP A 49 12.19 16.78 5.51
CA ASP A 49 13.55 17.21 5.28
C ASP A 49 14.29 16.95 6.59
N ALA A 50 14.61 15.68 6.82
CA ALA A 50 15.48 15.21 7.88
C ALA A 50 16.90 15.23 7.30
N SER A 51 17.27 16.34 6.68
CA SER A 51 18.62 16.60 6.21
C SER A 51 19.10 18.02 6.51
N THR A 52 18.31 18.87 7.18
CA THR A 52 18.77 20.19 7.69
C THR A 52 19.29 20.18 9.13
N LEU A 53 19.50 19.02 9.77
CA LEU A 53 20.16 18.94 11.09
C LEU A 53 21.54 18.26 11.02
N VAL A 54 22.44 18.81 10.20
CA VAL A 54 23.91 18.70 10.30
C VAL A 54 24.43 19.99 9.67
N ASP A 55 24.87 21.02 10.37
CA ASP A 55 26.06 21.21 11.22
C ASP A 55 25.91 22.66 11.76
N GLY A 56 26.12 23.00 13.02
CA GLY A 56 27.45 23.06 13.64
C GLY A 56 27.99 24.49 13.56
#